data_AF-A0A7S2MCJ1-F1
#
_entry.id   AF-A0A7S2MCJ1-F1
#
_cell.length_a   1.000
_cell.length_b   1.000
_cell.length_c   1.000
_cell.angle_alpha   90.00
_cell.angle_beta   90.00
_cell.angle_gamma   90.00
#
_symmetry.space_group_name_H-M   'P 1'
#
loop_
_entity.id
_entity.type
_entity.pdbx_description
1 polymer ?
#
loop_
_entity_poly.entity_id
_entity_poly.type
_entity_poly.pdbx_seq_one_letter_code
_entity_poly.pdbx_strand_id
1 'polypeptide(L)'
;VKAIYVRSGGGESALAESEEQVVKNIGASASSINYGNIIVDSGTTDTYLPGTLYESFSGAWKEMSGGRSYSNSPMELSHDELLGLPTVLFQLEAHTDSMDHRILEVSN
;
A
#
# COMPACT_ATOMS: atom_id res chain seq x y z
N VAL A 1 -9.89 -5.59 1.73
CA VAL A 1 -9.16 -4.48 1.09
C VAL A 1 -9.91 -4.00 -0.14
N LYS A 2 -10.21 -2.71 -0.27
CA LYS A 2 -10.94 -2.16 -1.44
C LYS A 2 -10.03 -1.91 -2.63
N ALA A 3 -8.88 -1.31 -2.38
CA ALA A 3 -7.93 -0.92 -3.40
C ALA A 3 -6.52 -0.86 -2.83
N ILE A 4 -5.54 -0.97 -3.71
CA ILE A 4 -4.13 -0.76 -3.42
C ILE A 4 -3.64 0.36 -4.34
N TYR A 5 -2.88 1.29 -3.77
CA TYR A 5 -2.28 2.39 -4.49
C TYR A 5 -0.77 2.41 -4.27
N VAL A 6 -0.06 2.97 -5.25
CA VAL A 6 1.35 3.31 -5.16
C VAL A 6 1.46 4.82 -5.34
N ARG A 7 2.00 5.52 -4.34
CA ARG A 7 2.22 6.97 -4.38
C ARG A 7 3.69 7.26 -4.65
N SER A 8 3.97 8.19 -5.56
CA SER A 8 5.33 8.67 -5.81
C SER A 8 5.84 9.46 -4.60
N GLY A 9 7.08 9.20 -4.19
CA GLY A 9 7.66 9.79 -2.98
C GLY A 9 7.17 9.07 -1.73
N GLY A 10 8.14 8.56 -0.96
CA GLY A 10 7.93 7.67 0.17
C GLY A 10 7.87 8.42 1.47
N GLY A 11 8.83 9.34 1.62
CA GLY A 11 9.05 10.11 2.83
C GLY A 11 9.12 9.21 4.06
N GLU A 12 8.80 9.78 5.20
CA GLU A 12 8.70 9.06 6.48
C GLU A 12 7.26 8.82 6.92
N SER A 13 6.28 9.19 6.09
CA SER A 13 4.86 9.23 6.48
C SER A 13 3.93 8.68 5.41
N ALA A 14 2.84 8.04 5.86
CA ALA A 14 1.73 7.68 5.00
C ALA A 14 0.91 8.92 4.56
N LEU A 15 1.06 10.07 5.22
CA LEU A 15 0.48 11.32 4.76
C LEU A 15 1.24 11.82 3.53
N ALA A 16 0.53 12.51 2.64
CA ALA A 16 1.17 13.18 1.53
C ALA A 16 1.94 14.40 2.05
N GLU A 17 3.16 14.60 1.58
CA GLU A 17 4.00 15.76 1.91
C GLU A 17 3.62 16.99 1.08
N SER A 18 3.00 16.78 -0.08
CA SER A 18 2.43 17.83 -0.92
C SER A 18 1.20 17.34 -1.67
N GLU A 19 0.34 18.27 -2.10
CA GLU A 19 -0.81 17.97 -2.95
C GLU A 19 -0.42 17.50 -4.36
N GLU A 20 0.84 17.65 -4.74
CA GLU A 20 1.39 17.33 -6.05
C GLU A 20 1.84 15.87 -6.16
N GLN A 21 1.90 15.13 -5.05
CA GLN A 21 2.30 13.73 -5.07
C GLN A 21 1.31 12.87 -5.86
N VAL A 22 1.84 12.21 -6.89
CA VAL A 22 1.06 11.37 -7.79
C VAL A 22 0.70 10.07 -7.09
N VAL A 23 -0.58 9.73 -7.10
CA VAL A 23 -1.11 8.46 -6.57
C VAL A 23 -1.66 7.62 -7.71
N LYS A 24 -1.17 6.39 -7.84
CA LYS A 24 -1.62 5.43 -8.84
C LYS A 24 -2.35 4.26 -8.21
N ASN A 25 -3.60 4.03 -8.60
CA ASN A 25 -4.29 2.78 -8.32
C ASN A 25 -3.66 1.67 -9.19
N ILE A 26 -3.42 0.48 -8.61
CA ILE A 26 -2.83 -0.64 -9.37
C ILE A 26 -3.80 -1.23 -10.41
N GLY A 27 -5.08 -0.85 -10.41
CA GLY A 27 -6.09 -1.27 -11.39
C GLY A 27 -6.69 -2.66 -11.12
N ALA A 28 -6.42 -3.25 -9.95
CA ALA A 28 -6.95 -4.56 -9.57
C ALA A 28 -8.36 -4.44 -8.97
N SER A 29 -9.23 -5.40 -9.30
CA SER A 29 -10.57 -5.47 -8.71
C SER A 29 -10.49 -5.89 -7.24
N ALA A 30 -11.50 -5.51 -6.45
CA ALA A 30 -11.59 -5.96 -5.06
C ALA A 30 -11.63 -7.50 -4.96
N SER A 31 -12.23 -8.21 -5.91
CA SER A 31 -12.23 -9.68 -5.88
C SER A 31 -10.84 -10.28 -6.13
N SER A 32 -10.04 -9.69 -7.03
CA SER A 32 -8.65 -10.11 -7.24
C SER A 32 -7.76 -9.78 -6.04
N ILE A 33 -7.98 -8.62 -5.42
CA ILE A 33 -7.22 -8.19 -4.24
C ILE A 33 -7.50 -9.10 -3.04
N ASN A 34 -8.76 -9.48 -2.84
CA ASN A 34 -9.18 -10.34 -1.73
C ASN A 34 -9.27 -11.82 -2.14
N TYR A 35 -8.52 -12.24 -3.17
CA TYR A 35 -8.51 -13.64 -3.58
C TYR A 35 -7.83 -14.50 -2.49
N GLY A 36 -8.55 -15.52 -2.01
CA GLY A 36 -8.10 -16.36 -0.90
C GLY A 36 -8.46 -15.77 0.47
N ASN A 37 -7.58 -15.94 1.46
CA ASN A 37 -7.75 -15.38 2.79
C ASN A 37 -6.89 -14.13 2.95
N ILE A 38 -7.49 -13.05 3.44
CA ILE A 38 -6.76 -11.84 3.84
C ILE A 38 -6.61 -11.87 5.35
N ILE A 39 -5.36 -11.83 5.82
CA ILE A 39 -5.01 -11.91 7.24
C ILE A 39 -4.11 -10.74 7.63
N VAL A 40 -4.12 -10.40 8.91
CA VAL A 40 -3.08 -9.60 9.56
C VAL A 40 -2.34 -10.56 10.46
N ASP A 41 -1.08 -10.84 10.14
CA ASP A 41 -0.30 -11.86 10.82
C ASP A 41 1.06 -11.30 11.24
N SER A 42 1.24 -11.11 12.55
CA SER A 42 2.49 -10.65 13.13
C SER A 42 3.60 -11.70 13.08
N GLY A 43 3.27 -12.96 12.76
CA GLY A 43 4.23 -14.06 12.61
C GLY A 43 4.90 -14.14 11.23
N THR A 44 4.52 -13.26 10.30
CA THR A 44 5.03 -13.25 8.93
C THR A 44 5.96 -12.05 8.70
N THR A 45 7.15 -12.30 8.14
CA THR A 45 8.18 -11.26 7.89
C THR A 45 7.80 -10.28 6.79
N ASP A 46 7.23 -10.78 5.69
CA ASP A 46 6.95 -10.02 4.48
C ASP A 46 5.44 -9.79 4.27
N THR A 47 5.09 -8.74 3.54
CA THR A 47 3.72 -8.56 3.05
C THR A 47 3.52 -9.33 1.75
N TYR A 48 2.59 -10.29 1.74
CA TYR A 48 2.26 -11.07 0.56
C TYR A 48 0.98 -10.56 -0.12
N LEU A 49 1.05 -10.42 -1.45
CA LEU A 49 -0.10 -10.14 -2.30
C LEU A 49 -0.42 -11.36 -3.17
N PRO A 50 -1.69 -11.56 -3.58
CA PRO A 50 -2.01 -12.60 -4.56
C PRO A 50 -1.15 -12.47 -5.82
N GLY A 51 -0.62 -13.59 -6.33
CA GLY A 51 0.26 -13.58 -7.49
C GLY A 51 -0.38 -13.00 -8.77
N THR A 52 -1.70 -13.05 -8.86
CA THR A 52 -2.49 -12.40 -9.92
C THR A 52 -2.35 -10.88 -9.94
N LEU A 53 -1.89 -10.26 -8.85
CA LEU A 53 -1.64 -8.81 -8.78
C LEU A 53 -0.24 -8.41 -9.25
N TYR A 54 0.65 -9.37 -9.52
CA TYR A 54 2.07 -9.09 -9.77
C TYR A 54 2.29 -8.09 -10.90
N GLU A 55 1.66 -8.28 -12.07
CA GLU A 55 1.82 -7.39 -13.22
C GLU A 55 1.29 -5.98 -12.93
N SER A 56 0.12 -5.90 -12.30
CA SER A 56 -0.53 -4.64 -11.91
C SER A 56 0.32 -3.85 -10.90
N PHE A 57 0.81 -4.54 -9.86
CA PHE A 57 1.63 -3.92 -8.83
C PHE A 57 3.01 -3.52 -9.36
N SER A 58 3.71 -4.43 -10.04
CA SER A 58 5.05 -4.16 -10.56
C SER A 58 5.06 -3.06 -11.62
N GLY A 59 4.00 -2.95 -12.45
CA GLY A 59 3.82 -1.85 -13.39
C GLY A 59 3.64 -0.51 -12.68
N ALA A 60 2.76 -0.44 -11.69
CA ALA A 60 2.55 0.78 -10.90
C ALA A 60 3.81 1.18 -10.11
N TRP A 61 4.48 0.20 -9.48
CA TRP A 61 5.75 0.41 -8.78
C TRP A 61 6.82 0.99 -9.69
N LYS A 62 7.02 0.37 -10.86
CA LYS A 62 8.04 0.82 -11.82
C LYS A 62 7.79 2.24 -12.29
N GLU A 63 6.55 2.60 -12.54
CA GLU A 63 6.19 3.96 -12.92
C GLU A 63 6.47 4.97 -11.80
N MET A 64 6.00 4.67 -10.59
CA MET A 64 6.11 5.60 -9.45
C MET A 64 7.54 5.73 -8.90
N SER A 65 8.40 4.74 -9.14
CA SER A 65 9.81 4.74 -8.72
C SER A 65 10.76 5.33 -9.78
N GLY A 66 10.23 5.93 -10.85
CA GLY A 66 11.07 6.50 -11.91
C GLY A 66 11.75 5.45 -12.80
N GLY A 67 11.15 4.26 -12.92
CA GLY A 67 11.59 3.20 -13.82
C GLY A 67 12.21 1.97 -13.14
N ARG A 68 12.31 1.95 -11.79
CA ARG A 68 12.91 0.84 -11.05
C ARG A 68 11.95 -0.35 -10.98
N SER A 69 12.36 -1.51 -11.51
CA SER A 69 11.60 -2.75 -11.34
C SER A 69 11.58 -3.18 -9.88
N TYR A 70 10.45 -3.69 -9.40
CA TYR A 70 10.34 -4.32 -8.08
C TYR A 70 11.20 -5.59 -8.00
N SER A 71 11.82 -5.84 -6.85
CA SER A 71 12.59 -7.06 -6.56
C SER A 71 12.54 -7.39 -5.07
N ASN A 72 12.57 -8.69 -4.75
CA ASN A 72 12.76 -9.18 -3.37
C ASN A 72 14.25 -9.35 -3.01
N SER A 73 15.17 -9.02 -3.94
CA SER A 73 16.60 -9.04 -3.64
C SER A 73 16.97 -7.89 -2.69
N PRO A 74 17.95 -8.10 -1.80
CA PRO A 74 18.49 -7.02 -0.99
C PRO A 74 18.92 -5.83 -1.85
N MET A 75 18.69 -4.62 -1.35
CA MET A 75 19.10 -3.37 -2.00
C MET A 75 19.99 -2.58 -1.06
N GLU A 76 21.08 -2.05 -1.59
CA GLU A 76 21.87 -1.01 -0.93
C GLU A 76 21.32 0.33 -1.41
N LEU A 77 20.80 1.15 -0.49
CA LEU A 77 20.22 2.46 -0.78
C LEU A 77 20.78 3.49 0.21
N SER A 78 21.06 4.68 -0.30
CA SER A 78 21.24 5.85 0.56
C SER A 78 19.93 6.25 1.25
N HIS A 79 20.01 7.07 2.29
CA HIS A 79 18.83 7.58 2.98
C HIS A 79 17.87 8.31 2.03
N ASP A 80 18.40 9.19 1.16
CA ASP A 80 17.58 9.93 0.19
C ASP A 80 16.93 9.01 -0.85
N GLU A 81 17.64 7.97 -1.31
CA GLU A 81 17.06 6.97 -2.22
C GLU A 81 15.95 6.16 -1.54
N LEU A 82 16.12 5.83 -0.27
CA LEU A 82 15.11 5.12 0.52
C LEU A 82 13.84 5.98 0.67
N LEU A 83 13.99 7.26 1.05
CA LEU A 83 12.86 8.19 1.16
C LEU A 83 12.22 8.51 -0.20
N GLY A 84 12.98 8.38 -1.28
CA GLY A 84 12.50 8.52 -2.65
C GLY A 84 11.71 7.31 -3.18
N LEU A 85 11.72 6.16 -2.50
CA LEU A 85 10.93 5.00 -2.91
C LEU A 85 9.43 5.29 -2.81
N PRO A 86 8.57 4.66 -3.64
CA PRO A 86 7.13 4.87 -3.53
C PRO A 86 6.53 4.38 -2.20
N THR A 87 5.49 5.07 -1.71
CA THR A 87 4.65 4.55 -0.62
C THR A 87 3.58 3.61 -1.16
N VAL A 88 3.42 2.43 -0.56
CA VAL A 88 2.29 1.52 -0.84
C VAL A 88 1.15 1.80 0.14
N LEU A 89 -0.05 2.08 -0.39
CA LEU A 89 -1.23 2.44 0.41
C LEU A 89 -2.32 1.38 0.24
N PHE A 90 -2.82 0.88 1.36
CA PHE A 90 -3.93 -0.07 1.39
C PHE A 90 -5.21 0.63 1.83
N GLN A 91 -6.24 0.62 0.98
CA GLN A 91 -7.56 1.08 1.37
C GLN A 91 -8.33 -0.07 2.01
N LEU A 92 -8.53 0.02 3.32
CA LEU A 92 -9.36 -0.92 4.05
C LEU A 92 -10.81 -0.41 4.11
N GLU A 93 -11.76 -1.35 4.16
CA GLU A 93 -13.15 -1.03 4.44
C GLU A 93 -13.42 -1.35 5.90
N ALA A 94 -14.03 -0.39 6.60
CA ALA A 94 -14.51 -0.62 7.95
C ALA A 94 -15.57 -1.72 7.93
N HIS A 95 -15.49 -2.64 8.89
CA HIS A 95 -16.60 -3.53 9.14
C HIS A 95 -17.74 -2.69 9.71
N THR A 96 -18.80 -2.51 8.93
CA THR A 96 -20.02 -1.88 9.43
C THR A 96 -20.94 -3.00 9.90
N ASP A 97 -20.77 -3.40 11.15
CA ASP A 97 -21.89 -4.00 11.85
C ASP A 97 -22.97 -2.92 11.91
N SER A 98 -24.17 -3.24 11.42
CA SER A 98 -25.29 -2.29 11.43
C SER A 98 -25.69 -1.77 12.83
N MET A 99 -24.99 -2.15 13.91
CA MET A 99 -25.18 -1.64 15.27
C MET A 99 -23.88 -1.80 16.12
N ASP A 100 -22.94 -0.85 16.10
CA ASP A 100 -22.24 -0.37 17.32
C ASP A 100 -21.38 0.88 17.01
N HIS A 101 -22.02 2.05 16.92
CA HIS A 101 -21.28 3.32 16.97
C HIS A 101 -21.01 3.69 18.43
N ARG A 102 -19.93 3.16 19.00
CA ARG A 102 -19.25 3.82 20.13
C ARG A 102 -17.91 4.34 19.66
N ILE A 103 -17.96 5.52 19.03
CA ILE A 103 -16.81 6.42 19.05
C ILE A 103 -16.65 6.82 20.51
N LEU A 104 -15.65 6.27 21.20
CA LEU A 104 -15.24 6.78 22.50
C LEU A 104 -14.56 8.12 22.25
N GLU A 105 -15.33 9.21 22.35
CA GLU A 105 -14.74 10.51 22.55
C GLU A 105 -14.08 10.53 23.93
N VAL A 106 -12.76 10.45 23.94
CA VAL A 106 -11.98 10.76 25.14
C VAL A 106 -12.02 12.28 25.29
N SER A 107 -12.91 12.75 26.17
CA SER A 107 -12.90 14.14 26.63
C SER A 107 -11.70 14.35 27.56
N ASN A 108 -10.93 15.40 27.31
CA ASN A 108 -9.90 15.92 28.23
C ASN A 108 -10.52 16.52 29.50
#